data_AF-A0A926V4Q0-F1
#
_entry.id   AF-A0A926V4Q0-F1
#
_cell.length_a   1.000
_cell.length_b   1.000
_cell.length_c   1.000
_cell.angle_alpha   90.00
_cell.angle_beta   90.00
_cell.angle_gamma   90.00
#
_symmetry.space_group_name_H-M   'P 1'
#
loop_
_entity.id
_entity.type
_entity.pdbx_description
1 polymer ?
#
loop_
_entity_poly.entity_id
_entity_poly.type
_entity_poly.pdbx_seq_one_letter_code
_entity_poly.pdbx_strand_id
1 'polypeptide(L)'
;MKRFFQSGLRTLLKISRPSIRGFTLTELLIVAIVGSMIISGLLTLVVQLMTTDRQENVRLETNREMQMALDYMSNELKEAVYVYTGHCLMAQGNTSDTSLACTGTQAIGNPGGAIFPNTIASSTDVPVLVFWKQKPLPPEVRALCTGGTGTPPSIGGAPVPCSTASSYALVVYSLSTDNPNNTWRGGARIKRYELQEFSSATARTPGYIPPQGNDDSINFRDWPYATASARAGGVPAVLVDFVNGVPAANGVGGTCPGGYSMSPRPEALANAGNVNNNLRSFYACVSPAGAGRSQDVLIFLQGNIAGRMRGPSPRDGQLTTLQTRVATRGVLNGN
;
A
#
# COMPACT_ATOMS: atom_id res chain seq x y z
N MET A 1 0.34 -98.81 26.07
CA MET A 1 0.73 -97.97 24.92
C MET A 1 1.77 -96.99 25.42
N LYS A 2 3.07 -97.31 25.29
CA LYS A 2 3.92 -96.97 24.13
C LYS A 2 4.00 -95.44 23.98
N ARG A 3 5.05 -94.81 24.54
CA ARG A 3 6.33 -94.50 23.86
C ARG A 3 6.07 -93.76 22.55
N PHE A 4 6.44 -92.48 22.46
CA PHE A 4 7.30 -91.91 21.40
C PHE A 4 7.42 -90.37 21.59
N PHE A 5 8.65 -89.87 21.42
CA PHE A 5 9.07 -88.45 21.39
C PHE A 5 9.45 -87.73 22.70
N GLN A 6 10.31 -88.38 23.49
CA GLN A 6 11.59 -87.76 23.83
C GLN A 6 12.44 -87.63 22.56
N SER A 7 12.84 -86.41 22.20
CA SER A 7 14.09 -86.06 21.50
C SER A 7 13.89 -84.74 20.76
N GLY A 8 14.62 -83.69 21.16
CA GLY A 8 14.58 -82.41 20.45
C GLY A 8 15.02 -81.20 21.28
N LEU A 9 15.38 -81.39 22.55
CA LEU A 9 15.84 -80.29 23.42
C LEU A 9 17.31 -80.48 23.80
N ARG A 10 18.23 -80.40 22.83
CA ARG A 10 19.68 -80.39 23.08
C ARG A 10 20.47 -79.96 21.83
N THR A 11 20.14 -78.80 21.28
CA THR A 11 21.07 -78.09 20.38
C THR A 11 21.59 -76.86 21.09
N LEU A 12 22.62 -77.12 21.90
CA LEU A 12 23.76 -76.25 22.20
C LEU A 12 23.63 -74.79 21.74
N LEU A 13 23.16 -73.91 22.64
CA LEU A 13 23.59 -72.52 22.64
C LEU A 13 25.06 -72.47 23.07
N LYS A 14 25.95 -72.67 22.10
CA LYS A 14 27.37 -72.37 22.25
C LYS A 14 27.52 -70.86 22.21
N ILE A 15 27.32 -70.21 23.36
CA ILE A 15 27.66 -68.79 23.56
C ILE A 15 29.18 -68.71 23.47
N SER A 16 29.67 -68.43 22.27
CA SER A 16 31.05 -68.02 22.07
C SER A 16 31.24 -66.69 22.80
N ARG A 17 32.14 -66.66 23.78
CA ARG A 17 32.61 -65.39 24.38
C ARG A 17 33.15 -64.54 23.23
N PRO A 18 32.63 -63.31 22.99
CA PRO A 18 33.26 -62.44 22.02
C PRO A 18 34.68 -62.12 22.52
N SER A 19 35.67 -62.48 21.72
CA SER A 19 37.04 -62.02 21.90
C SER A 19 37.02 -60.50 21.74
N ILE A 20 37.26 -59.78 22.84
CA ILE A 20 37.52 -58.33 22.80
C ILE A 20 38.90 -58.19 22.15
N ARG A 21 38.92 -58.13 20.82
CA ARG A 21 40.04 -57.58 20.07
C ARG A 21 39.97 -56.07 20.25
N GLY A 22 41.02 -55.47 20.79
CA GLY A 22 41.11 -54.02 20.92
C GLY A 22 40.91 -53.35 19.57
N PHE A 23 40.20 -52.22 19.56
CA PHE A 23 39.97 -51.42 18.36
C PHE A 23 41.31 -51.04 17.72
N THR A 24 41.42 -51.23 16.42
CA THR A 24 42.58 -50.77 15.67
C THR A 24 42.50 -49.25 15.47
N LEU A 25 43.62 -48.54 15.54
CA LEU A 25 43.67 -47.08 15.41
C LEU A 25 43.10 -46.60 14.06
N THR A 26 43.22 -47.41 13.01
CA THR A 26 42.68 -47.15 11.67
C THR A 26 41.15 -47.25 11.61
N GLU A 27 40.53 -48.14 12.40
CA GLU A 27 39.07 -48.27 12.47
C GLU A 27 38.44 -47.02 13.13
N LEU A 28 39.05 -46.50 14.19
CA LEU A 28 38.63 -45.23 14.81
C LEU A 28 38.80 -44.04 13.86
N LEU A 29 39.87 -44.02 13.05
CA LEU A 29 40.11 -42.96 12.07
C LEU A 29 39.01 -42.93 11.00
N ILE A 30 38.64 -44.09 10.45
CA ILE A 30 37.58 -44.19 9.43
C ILE A 30 36.23 -43.76 10.00
N VAL A 31 35.90 -44.20 11.22
CA VAL A 31 34.66 -43.80 11.90
C VAL A 31 34.61 -42.28 12.11
N ALA A 32 35.73 -41.65 12.51
CA ALA A 32 35.79 -40.20 12.66
C ALA A 32 35.56 -39.47 11.33
N ILE A 33 36.16 -39.95 10.24
CA ILE A 33 36.00 -39.35 8.90
C ILE A 33 34.54 -39.49 8.43
N VAL A 34 33.98 -40.71 8.45
CA VAL A 34 32.59 -40.93 8.01
C VAL A 34 31.61 -40.17 8.90
N GLY A 35 31.82 -40.17 10.21
CA GLY A 35 31.00 -39.41 11.16
C GLY A 35 31.02 -37.91 10.88
N SER A 36 32.21 -37.32 10.65
CA SER A 36 32.33 -35.90 10.31
C SER A 36 31.61 -35.55 8.99
N MET A 37 31.67 -36.44 7.99
CA MET A 37 31.02 -36.25 6.71
C MET A 37 29.49 -36.25 6.83
N ILE A 38 28.94 -37.17 7.64
CA ILE A 38 27.50 -37.23 7.92
C ILE A 38 27.03 -35.99 8.68
N ILE A 39 27.76 -35.59 9.74
CA ILE A 39 27.42 -34.40 10.54
C ILE A 39 27.43 -33.14 9.67
N SER A 40 28.43 -32.98 8.80
CA SER A 40 28.52 -31.86 7.87
C SER A 40 27.33 -31.82 6.90
N GLY A 41 26.91 -32.97 6.37
CA GLY A 41 25.73 -33.08 5.52
C GLY A 41 24.44 -32.68 6.24
N LEU A 42 24.25 -33.15 7.48
CA LEU A 42 23.07 -32.83 8.29
C LEU A 42 23.03 -31.34 8.67
N LEU A 43 24.16 -30.75 9.05
CA LEU A 43 24.25 -29.33 9.37
C LEU A 43 23.90 -28.46 8.16
N THR A 44 24.39 -28.83 6.97
CA THR A 44 24.08 -28.12 5.72
C THR A 44 22.58 -28.13 5.43
N LEU A 45 21.93 -29.29 5.60
CA LEU A 45 20.49 -29.44 5.40
C LEU A 45 19.67 -28.60 6.39
N VAL A 46 20.06 -28.58 7.68
CA VAL A 46 19.38 -27.75 8.69
C VAL A 46 19.49 -26.26 8.35
N VAL A 47 20.66 -25.80 7.91
CA VAL A 47 20.84 -24.40 7.48
C VAL A 47 19.92 -24.07 6.32
N GLN A 48 19.81 -24.95 5.32
CA GLN A 48 18.90 -24.76 4.18
C GLN A 48 17.44 -24.65 4.65
N LEU A 49 16.96 -25.60 5.47
CA LEU A 49 15.60 -25.58 6.00
C LEU A 49 15.31 -24.30 6.79
N MET A 50 16.20 -23.89 7.70
CA MET A 50 16.04 -22.66 8.47
C MET A 50 15.99 -21.42 7.57
N THR A 51 16.80 -21.37 6.50
CA THR A 51 16.77 -20.25 5.56
C THR A 51 15.45 -20.21 4.78
N THR A 52 14.93 -21.37 4.38
CA THR A 52 13.63 -21.50 3.70
C THR A 52 12.49 -21.09 4.62
N ASP A 53 12.45 -21.58 5.85
CA ASP A 53 11.42 -21.23 6.84
C ASP A 53 11.44 -19.72 7.12
N ARG A 54 12.63 -19.13 7.25
CA ARG A 54 12.76 -17.68 7.42
C ARG A 54 12.22 -16.91 6.23
N GLN A 55 12.50 -17.37 5.01
CA GLN A 55 12.02 -16.73 3.79
C GLN A 55 10.48 -16.80 3.68
N GLU A 56 9.90 -17.97 3.93
CA GLU A 56 8.44 -18.14 3.88
C GLU A 56 7.74 -17.32 4.97
N ASN A 57 8.30 -17.26 6.18
CA ASN A 57 7.77 -16.41 7.25
C ASN A 57 7.76 -14.92 6.86
N VAL A 58 8.85 -14.42 6.27
CA VAL A 58 8.94 -13.03 5.81
C VAL A 58 7.92 -12.74 4.70
N ARG A 59 7.70 -13.70 3.80
CA ARG A 59 6.73 -13.59 2.71
C ARG A 59 5.30 -13.57 3.23
N LEU A 60 4.96 -14.46 4.16
CA LEU A 60 3.64 -14.48 4.79
C LEU A 60 3.35 -13.16 5.50
N GLU A 61 4.32 -12.62 6.24
CA GLU A 61 4.16 -11.33 6.92
C GLU A 61 3.96 -10.19 5.93
N THR A 62 4.78 -10.12 4.87
CA THR A 62 4.64 -9.08 3.84
C THR A 62 3.29 -9.17 3.14
N ASN A 63 2.82 -10.38 2.81
CA ASN A 63 1.51 -10.58 2.20
C ASN A 63 0.36 -10.14 3.11
N ARG A 64 0.45 -10.47 4.40
CA ARG A 64 -0.53 -10.06 5.42
C ARG A 64 -0.58 -8.53 5.56
N GLU A 65 0.57 -7.87 5.61
CA GLU A 65 0.65 -6.42 5.69
C GLU A 65 0.08 -5.73 4.44
N MET A 66 0.38 -6.26 3.25
CA MET A 66 -0.17 -5.71 1.99
C MET A 66 -1.69 -5.92 1.88
N GLN A 67 -2.22 -7.05 2.34
CA GLN A 67 -3.65 -7.29 2.43
C GLN A 67 -4.32 -6.31 3.40
N MET A 68 -3.74 -6.10 4.59
CA MET A 68 -4.25 -5.13 5.55
C MET A 68 -4.27 -3.70 4.97
N ALA A 69 -3.24 -3.32 4.22
CA ALA A 69 -3.19 -2.02 3.55
C ALA A 69 -4.27 -1.87 2.47
N LEU A 70 -4.50 -2.92 1.66
CA LEU A 70 -5.57 -2.93 0.66
C LEU A 70 -6.97 -2.90 1.29
N ASP A 71 -7.19 -3.64 2.38
CA ASP A 71 -8.46 -3.63 3.10
C ASP A 71 -8.73 -2.24 3.70
N TYR A 72 -7.71 -1.61 4.27
CA TYR A 72 -7.79 -0.24 4.78
C TYR A 72 -8.18 0.75 3.67
N MET A 73 -7.45 0.76 2.54
CA MET A 73 -7.76 1.61 1.39
C MET A 73 -9.17 1.34 0.83
N SER A 74 -9.55 0.07 0.74
CA SER A 74 -10.86 -0.33 0.22
C SER A 74 -12.01 0.14 1.12
N ASN A 75 -11.83 0.08 2.44
CA ASN A 75 -12.84 0.56 3.38
C ASN A 75 -13.02 2.07 3.30
N GLU A 76 -11.95 2.84 3.11
CA GLU A 76 -12.07 4.28 2.88
C GLU A 76 -12.74 4.63 1.55
N LEU A 77 -12.44 3.86 0.48
CA LEU A 77 -13.08 4.06 -0.82
C LEU A 77 -14.58 3.78 -0.82
N LYS A 78 -15.07 2.89 0.05
CA LYS A 78 -16.53 2.66 0.21
C LYS A 78 -17.26 3.91 0.74
N GLU A 79 -16.55 4.81 1.39
CA GLU A 79 -17.05 6.10 1.88
C GLU A 79 -16.75 7.25 0.92
N ALA A 80 -16.14 6.96 -0.23
CA ALA A 80 -15.83 7.98 -1.22
C ALA A 80 -17.10 8.52 -1.89
N VAL A 81 -17.13 9.84 -2.03
CA VAL A 81 -18.15 10.64 -2.72
C VAL A 81 -17.74 10.91 -4.16
N TYR A 82 -16.44 11.10 -4.40
CA TYR A 82 -15.86 11.34 -5.71
C TYR A 82 -14.42 10.84 -5.76
N VAL A 83 -14.05 10.10 -6.81
CA VAL A 83 -12.70 9.58 -7.04
C VAL A 83 -12.14 10.21 -8.31
N TYR A 84 -10.94 10.78 -8.21
CA TYR A 84 -10.26 11.37 -9.35
C TYR A 84 -9.68 10.27 -10.26
N THR A 85 -9.86 10.47 -11.56
CA THR A 85 -9.20 9.64 -12.57
C THR A 85 -7.74 10.08 -12.72
N GLY A 86 -6.90 9.19 -13.28
CA GLY A 86 -5.51 9.56 -13.54
C GLY A 86 -5.36 10.71 -14.55
N HIS A 87 -6.37 10.98 -15.40
CA HIS A 87 -6.39 12.20 -16.23
C HIS A 87 -6.45 13.46 -15.38
N CYS A 88 -7.37 13.48 -14.39
CA CYS A 88 -7.52 14.64 -13.51
C CYS A 88 -6.23 14.92 -12.73
N LEU A 89 -5.44 13.90 -12.40
CA LEU A 89 -4.20 14.07 -11.63
C LEU A 89 -3.00 14.56 -12.46
N MET A 90 -3.11 14.61 -13.80
CA MET A 90 -2.07 15.16 -14.66
C MET A 90 -2.26 16.66 -14.87
N ALA A 91 -1.15 17.40 -14.98
CA ALA A 91 -1.14 18.81 -15.39
C ALA A 91 -1.54 19.09 -16.87
N GLN A 92 -2.26 18.17 -17.52
CA GLN A 92 -2.78 18.34 -18.89
C GLN A 92 -4.30 18.52 -18.86
N GLY A 93 -4.77 19.55 -18.16
CA GLY A 93 -6.19 19.90 -18.03
C GLY A 93 -6.88 20.38 -19.31
N ASN A 94 -6.21 20.37 -20.46
CA ASN A 94 -6.79 20.71 -21.77
C ASN A 94 -6.79 19.48 -22.68
N THR A 95 -7.65 18.51 -22.37
CA THR A 95 -8.05 17.49 -23.35
C THR A 95 -9.25 18.02 -24.14
N SER A 96 -9.28 17.78 -25.45
CA SER A 96 -10.45 18.09 -26.30
C SER A 96 -11.69 17.25 -25.94
N ASP A 97 -11.53 16.22 -25.10
CA ASP A 97 -12.63 15.46 -24.50
C ASP A 97 -13.09 16.12 -23.19
N THR A 98 -14.24 16.80 -23.25
CA THR A 98 -14.87 17.49 -22.11
C THR A 98 -15.34 16.55 -21.00
N SER A 99 -15.44 15.24 -21.28
CA SER A 99 -15.78 14.23 -20.26
C SER A 99 -14.60 13.82 -19.37
N LEU A 100 -13.37 14.17 -19.81
CA LEU A 100 -12.11 13.86 -19.13
C LEU A 100 -11.37 15.11 -18.65
N ALA A 101 -11.88 16.31 -18.98
CA ALA A 101 -11.34 17.58 -18.54
C ALA A 101 -11.62 17.78 -17.04
N CYS A 102 -10.56 17.92 -16.25
CA CYS A 102 -10.63 18.29 -14.85
C CYS A 102 -9.70 19.50 -14.68
N THR A 103 -10.24 20.63 -14.25
CA THR A 103 -9.49 21.90 -14.22
C THR A 103 -8.68 22.05 -12.91
N GLY A 104 -9.10 21.34 -11.85
CA GLY A 104 -8.68 21.59 -10.47
C GLY A 104 -7.46 20.84 -9.96
N THR A 105 -7.26 19.58 -10.29
CA THR A 105 -6.23 18.76 -9.62
C THR A 105 -4.92 18.66 -10.40
N GLN A 106 -4.19 19.76 -10.56
CA GLN A 106 -2.81 19.67 -11.07
C GLN A 106 -1.88 19.05 -10.01
N ALA A 107 -1.96 17.73 -9.83
CA ALA A 107 -1.24 16.99 -8.79
C ALA A 107 0.16 16.57 -9.23
N ILE A 108 0.31 16.18 -10.50
CA ILE A 108 1.52 15.58 -11.03
C ILE A 108 2.03 16.41 -12.22
N GLY A 109 3.28 16.88 -12.12
CA GLY A 109 4.02 17.49 -13.23
C GLY A 109 4.14 19.02 -13.22
N ASN A 110 3.56 19.72 -12.25
CA ASN A 110 3.79 21.16 -12.06
C ASN A 110 4.20 21.49 -10.61
N PRO A 111 5.49 21.35 -10.25
CA PRO A 111 5.99 21.59 -8.89
C PRO A 111 5.77 23.03 -8.38
N GLY A 112 5.39 23.97 -9.27
CA GLY A 112 5.03 25.35 -8.93
C GLY A 112 3.53 25.63 -8.77
N GLY A 113 2.65 24.71 -9.19
CA GLY A 113 1.18 24.91 -9.20
C GLY A 113 0.38 23.87 -8.40
N ALA A 114 1.04 22.88 -7.81
CA ALA A 114 0.37 21.84 -7.04
C ALA A 114 -0.17 22.38 -5.71
N ILE A 115 -1.48 22.22 -5.49
CA ILE A 115 -2.14 22.56 -4.22
C ILE A 115 -1.80 21.53 -3.14
N PHE A 116 -1.35 20.35 -3.54
CA PHE A 116 -0.81 19.33 -2.66
C PHE A 116 0.54 19.74 -2.06
N PRO A 117 0.81 19.38 -0.78
CA PRO A 117 2.14 19.46 -0.22
C PRO A 117 3.21 18.76 -1.07
N ASN A 118 4.42 19.32 -1.11
CA ASN A 118 5.60 18.65 -1.64
C ASN A 118 5.91 17.32 -0.93
N THR A 119 5.28 16.99 0.18
CA THR A 119 5.49 15.72 0.90
C THR A 119 4.68 14.56 0.32
N ILE A 120 3.78 14.83 -0.64
CA ILE A 120 2.93 13.83 -1.31
C ILE A 120 2.90 13.95 -2.83
N ALA A 121 3.42 15.04 -3.37
CA ALA A 121 3.56 15.29 -4.80
C ALA A 121 4.93 15.92 -5.05
N SER A 122 5.93 15.09 -5.35
CA SER A 122 7.33 15.50 -5.45
C SER A 122 8.09 14.64 -6.45
N SER A 123 9.40 14.86 -6.55
CA SER A 123 10.24 13.99 -7.37
C SER A 123 10.49 12.59 -6.76
N THR A 124 9.95 12.30 -5.58
CA THR A 124 10.07 11.02 -4.84
C THR A 124 8.71 10.48 -4.39
N ASP A 125 7.64 11.26 -4.54
CA ASP A 125 6.27 10.94 -4.14
C ASP A 125 5.29 11.15 -5.30
N VAL A 126 4.59 10.08 -5.70
CA VAL A 126 3.62 10.10 -6.79
C VAL A 126 2.22 9.79 -6.25
N PRO A 127 1.24 10.70 -6.34
CA PRO A 127 -0.14 10.40 -5.97
C PRO A 127 -0.74 9.39 -6.94
N VAL A 128 -1.37 8.35 -6.40
CA VAL A 128 -1.95 7.22 -7.15
C VAL A 128 -3.46 7.22 -7.04
N LEU A 129 -3.99 7.42 -5.84
CA LEU A 129 -5.42 7.38 -5.58
C LEU A 129 -5.80 8.63 -4.79
N VAL A 130 -6.75 9.39 -5.33
CA VAL A 130 -7.24 10.63 -4.73
C VAL A 130 -8.76 10.60 -4.75
N PHE A 131 -9.38 10.86 -3.60
CA PHE A 131 -10.83 10.88 -3.49
C PHE A 131 -11.30 11.75 -2.33
N TRP A 132 -12.55 12.19 -2.45
CA TRP A 132 -13.28 12.86 -1.38
C TRP A 132 -14.10 11.85 -0.60
N LYS A 133 -14.09 11.96 0.72
CA LYS A 133 -14.99 11.22 1.62
C LYS A 133 -15.69 12.17 2.58
N GLN A 134 -16.87 11.80 3.04
CA GLN A 134 -17.58 12.53 4.08
C GLN A 134 -17.01 12.15 5.44
N LYS A 135 -16.75 13.15 6.29
CA LYS A 135 -16.20 12.97 7.64
C LYS A 135 -17.09 13.71 8.65
N PRO A 136 -17.42 13.10 9.80
CA PRO A 136 -18.13 13.83 10.84
C PRO A 136 -17.30 15.03 11.33
N LEU A 137 -17.98 16.12 11.70
CA LEU A 137 -17.30 17.26 12.29
C LEU A 137 -16.56 16.85 13.57
N PRO A 138 -15.36 17.42 13.84
CA PRO A 138 -14.67 17.20 15.11
C PRO A 138 -15.60 17.49 16.29
N PRO A 139 -15.54 16.73 17.39
CA PRO A 139 -16.44 16.91 18.53
C PRO A 139 -16.49 18.34 19.06
N GLU A 140 -15.33 19.02 19.03
CA GLU A 140 -15.18 20.42 19.46
C GLU A 140 -15.93 21.39 18.53
N VAL A 141 -15.82 21.22 17.22
CA VAL A 141 -16.56 22.03 16.21
C VAL A 141 -18.05 21.72 16.30
N ARG A 142 -18.42 20.46 16.52
CA ARG A 142 -19.80 20.03 16.67
C ARG A 142 -20.46 20.63 17.93
N ALA A 143 -19.71 20.85 18.99
CA ALA A 143 -20.23 21.51 20.20
C ALA A 143 -20.72 22.93 19.91
N LEU A 144 -20.07 23.65 18.99
CA LEU A 144 -20.48 25.01 18.59
C LEU A 144 -21.88 25.03 17.94
N CYS A 145 -22.29 23.92 17.33
CA CYS A 145 -23.60 23.80 16.69
C CYS A 145 -24.77 23.71 17.68
N THR A 146 -24.51 23.53 18.98
CA THR A 146 -25.56 23.39 20.01
C THR A 146 -26.03 24.73 20.60
N GLY A 147 -25.38 25.85 20.24
CA GLY A 147 -25.58 27.17 20.85
C GLY A 147 -26.88 27.91 20.55
N GLY A 148 -27.78 27.37 19.72
CA GLY A 148 -29.17 27.84 19.60
C GLY A 148 -29.40 29.25 19.02
N THR A 149 -28.40 29.94 18.48
CA THR A 149 -28.53 31.36 18.07
C THR A 149 -29.18 31.59 16.70
N GLY A 150 -29.68 30.56 16.02
CA GLY A 150 -30.30 30.67 14.68
C GLY A 150 -29.32 31.01 13.54
N THR A 151 -28.14 31.53 13.85
CA THR A 151 -27.02 31.75 12.93
C THR A 151 -26.00 30.61 13.04
N PRO A 152 -25.55 30.03 11.90
CA PRO A 152 -24.48 29.05 11.92
C PRO A 152 -23.19 29.66 12.52
N PRO A 153 -22.51 28.97 13.45
CA PRO A 153 -21.21 29.45 13.93
C PRO A 153 -20.23 29.54 12.75
N SER A 154 -19.32 30.50 12.79
CA SER A 154 -18.30 30.68 11.77
C SER A 154 -16.91 30.43 12.35
N ILE A 155 -16.08 29.73 11.59
CA ILE A 155 -14.66 29.47 11.92
C ILE A 155 -13.84 29.94 10.73
N GLY A 156 -12.85 30.80 10.98
CA GLY A 156 -12.01 31.35 9.91
C GLY A 156 -12.79 32.15 8.86
N GLY A 157 -13.89 32.81 9.26
CA GLY A 157 -14.70 33.65 8.38
C GLY A 157 -15.73 32.90 7.50
N ALA A 158 -15.83 31.58 7.61
CA ALA A 158 -16.81 30.78 6.85
C ALA A 158 -17.75 29.99 7.78
N PRO A 159 -19.03 29.81 7.39
CA PRO A 159 -20.01 29.10 8.21
C PRO A 159 -19.63 27.63 8.38
N VAL A 160 -19.95 27.07 9.55
CA VAL A 160 -19.82 25.63 9.85
C VAL A 160 -21.09 24.91 9.40
N PRO A 161 -20.99 23.76 8.70
CA PRO A 161 -22.15 23.01 8.20
C PRO A 161 -22.84 22.22 9.34
N CYS A 162 -23.45 22.93 10.29
CA CYS A 162 -24.10 22.33 11.46
C CYS A 162 -25.32 21.47 11.12
N SER A 163 -26.02 21.75 10.02
CA SER A 163 -27.20 20.98 9.58
C SER A 163 -26.85 19.56 9.13
N THR A 164 -25.70 19.36 8.48
CA THR A 164 -25.23 18.04 8.03
C THR A 164 -24.35 17.35 9.07
N ALA A 165 -23.84 18.10 10.06
CA ALA A 165 -22.89 17.64 11.08
C ALA A 165 -21.66 16.91 10.50
N SER A 166 -21.30 17.22 9.25
CA SER A 166 -20.22 16.59 8.51
C SER A 166 -19.56 17.56 7.55
N SER A 167 -18.28 17.32 7.27
CA SER A 167 -17.51 18.00 6.23
C SER A 167 -16.90 16.98 5.26
N TYR A 168 -16.35 17.45 4.14
CA TYR A 168 -15.62 16.58 3.22
C TYR A 168 -14.13 16.61 3.54
N ALA A 169 -13.48 15.46 3.48
CA ALA A 169 -12.05 15.31 3.58
C ALA A 169 -11.49 14.71 2.29
N LEU A 170 -10.40 15.28 1.79
CA LEU A 170 -9.68 14.75 0.63
C LEU A 170 -8.62 13.78 1.12
N VAL A 171 -8.67 12.55 0.63
CA VAL A 171 -7.69 11.51 0.92
C VAL A 171 -6.82 11.28 -0.30
N VAL A 172 -5.51 11.23 -0.09
CA VAL A 172 -4.49 10.96 -1.11
C VAL A 172 -3.64 9.79 -0.66
N TYR A 173 -3.53 8.78 -1.50
CA TYR A 173 -2.53 7.74 -1.38
C TYR A 173 -1.44 7.96 -2.43
N SER A 174 -0.20 8.06 -1.99
CA SER A 174 0.96 8.23 -2.86
C SER A 174 1.97 7.10 -2.70
N LEU A 175 2.61 6.74 -3.81
CA LEU A 175 3.75 5.85 -3.87
C LEU A 175 5.01 6.68 -3.65
N SER A 176 5.79 6.32 -2.62
CA SER A 176 6.94 7.10 -2.19
C SER A 176 8.21 6.27 -2.09
N THR A 177 9.30 6.82 -2.62
CA THR A 177 10.67 6.29 -2.46
C THR A 177 11.52 7.13 -1.49
N ASP A 178 10.98 8.25 -1.01
CA ASP A 178 11.65 9.22 -0.15
C ASP A 178 12.08 8.64 1.21
N ASN A 179 13.37 8.40 1.48
CA ASN A 179 13.88 7.82 2.74
C ASN A 179 14.97 8.68 3.43
N PRO A 180 14.72 9.95 3.76
CA PRO A 180 15.79 10.88 4.16
C PRO A 180 16.53 10.43 5.43
N ASN A 181 15.84 9.77 6.35
CA ASN A 181 16.38 9.33 7.64
C ASN A 181 16.77 7.85 7.69
N ASN A 182 16.71 7.12 6.55
CA ASN A 182 16.95 5.68 6.49
C ASN A 182 16.13 4.85 7.51
N THR A 183 14.96 5.35 7.91
CA THR A 183 14.07 4.69 8.88
C THR A 183 13.42 3.45 8.28
N TRP A 184 13.20 3.47 6.97
CA TRP A 184 12.46 2.46 6.21
C TRP A 184 13.40 1.52 5.48
N ARG A 185 13.03 0.25 5.38
CA ARG A 185 13.89 -0.79 4.77
C ARG A 185 13.38 -1.25 3.42
N GLY A 186 12.11 -1.02 3.10
CA GLY A 186 11.54 -1.33 1.80
C GLY A 186 12.04 -0.38 0.70
N GLY A 187 11.96 -0.85 -0.55
CA GLY A 187 12.34 -0.05 -1.72
C GLY A 187 11.37 1.10 -2.01
N ALA A 188 10.09 0.92 -1.65
CA ALA A 188 9.06 1.95 -1.71
C ALA A 188 8.04 1.77 -0.58
N ARG A 189 7.20 2.78 -0.37
CA ARG A 189 6.12 2.78 0.63
C ARG A 189 4.88 3.48 0.10
N ILE A 190 3.73 3.20 0.71
CA ILE A 190 2.53 3.99 0.50
C ILE A 190 2.41 5.00 1.63
N LYS A 191 2.30 6.28 1.27
CA LYS A 191 1.93 7.36 2.19
C LYS A 191 0.45 7.65 2.02
N ARG A 192 -0.24 7.90 3.13
CA ARG A 192 -1.60 8.42 3.18
C ARG A 192 -1.58 9.85 3.68
N TYR A 193 -2.25 10.73 2.96
CA TYR A 193 -2.50 12.10 3.35
C TYR A 193 -4.00 12.37 3.40
N GLU A 194 -4.41 13.18 4.37
CA GLU A 194 -5.80 13.58 4.53
C GLU A 194 -5.87 15.08 4.79
N LEU A 195 -6.56 15.78 3.90
CA LEU A 195 -6.87 17.18 4.04
C LEU A 195 -8.30 17.32 4.58
N GLN A 196 -8.41 17.81 5.81
CA GLN A 196 -9.67 18.02 6.51
C GLN A 196 -10.02 19.51 6.55
N GLU A 197 -11.30 19.85 6.68
CA GLU A 197 -11.75 21.25 6.73
C GLU A 197 -11.24 21.99 7.97
N PHE A 198 -11.27 21.33 9.12
CA PHE A 198 -10.95 21.92 10.42
C PHE A 198 -9.70 21.29 11.01
N SER A 199 -8.76 22.12 11.44
CA SER A 199 -7.55 21.68 12.15
C SER A 199 -7.71 21.74 13.66
N SER A 200 -8.65 22.56 14.16
CA SER A 200 -9.03 22.67 15.57
C SER A 200 -10.45 23.24 15.71
N ALA A 201 -10.96 23.37 16.93
CA ALA A 201 -12.22 24.06 17.24
C ALA A 201 -12.31 25.51 16.72
N THR A 202 -11.16 26.15 16.48
CA THR A 202 -11.07 27.60 16.20
C THR A 202 -10.41 27.91 14.86
N ALA A 203 -9.87 26.91 14.17
CA ALA A 203 -9.12 27.10 12.93
C ALA A 203 -9.53 26.12 11.84
N ARG A 204 -9.61 26.64 10.62
CA ARG A 204 -9.70 25.85 9.38
C ARG A 204 -8.31 25.42 8.94
N THR A 205 -8.22 24.29 8.25
CA THR A 205 -6.95 23.85 7.67
C THR A 205 -6.54 24.80 6.54
N PRO A 206 -5.31 25.33 6.56
CA PRO A 206 -4.81 26.18 5.47
C PRO A 206 -4.94 25.50 4.11
N GLY A 207 -5.33 26.25 3.08
CA GLY A 207 -5.51 25.75 1.71
C GLY A 207 -6.70 24.80 1.51
N TYR A 208 -7.52 24.55 2.53
CA TYR A 208 -8.80 23.87 2.35
C TYR A 208 -9.83 24.80 1.72
N ILE A 209 -10.40 24.36 0.60
CA ILE A 209 -11.56 25.01 -0.03
C ILE A 209 -12.70 23.98 -0.03
N PRO A 210 -13.91 24.30 0.42
CA PRO A 210 -15.02 23.35 0.39
C PRO A 210 -15.39 23.02 -1.08
N PRO A 211 -15.53 21.74 -1.46
CA PRO A 211 -15.87 21.34 -2.84
C PRO A 211 -17.36 21.52 -3.19
N GLN A 212 -18.17 22.00 -2.26
CA GLN A 212 -19.59 22.35 -2.42
C GLN A 212 -19.82 23.74 -1.82
N GLY A 213 -19.10 24.74 -2.33
CA GLY A 213 -19.23 26.14 -1.90
C GLY A 213 -20.45 26.84 -2.52
N ASN A 214 -20.67 28.10 -2.13
CA ASN A 214 -21.72 28.95 -2.72
C ASN A 214 -21.41 29.42 -4.17
N ASP A 215 -20.27 29.00 -4.71
CA ASP A 215 -19.83 29.33 -6.06
C ASP A 215 -19.97 28.07 -6.91
N ASP A 216 -20.93 28.08 -7.83
CA ASP A 216 -21.26 26.97 -8.73
C ASP A 216 -20.06 26.54 -9.61
N SER A 217 -18.99 27.34 -9.65
CA SER A 217 -17.75 26.99 -10.35
C SER A 217 -16.85 26.00 -9.59
N ILE A 218 -17.07 25.78 -8.29
CA ILE A 218 -16.26 24.88 -7.46
C ILE A 218 -17.06 23.62 -7.13
N ASN A 219 -16.75 22.54 -7.85
CA ASN A 219 -17.31 21.21 -7.62
C ASN A 219 -16.19 20.20 -7.30
N PHE A 220 -16.53 18.98 -6.91
CA PHE A 220 -15.55 17.92 -6.62
C PHE A 220 -14.59 17.65 -7.80
N ARG A 221 -15.06 17.70 -9.05
CA ARG A 221 -14.23 17.42 -10.24
C ARG A 221 -13.21 18.54 -10.50
N ASP A 222 -13.61 19.79 -10.29
CA ASP A 222 -12.82 21.00 -10.58
C ASP A 222 -12.10 21.55 -9.35
N TRP A 223 -12.10 20.80 -8.25
CA TRP A 223 -11.40 21.18 -7.04
C TRP A 223 -9.88 20.96 -7.14
N PRO A 224 -9.04 21.88 -6.65
CA PRO A 224 -9.35 23.25 -6.28
C PRO A 224 -9.19 24.16 -7.51
N TYR A 225 -10.15 25.06 -7.74
CA TYR A 225 -10.07 25.99 -8.85
C TYR A 225 -9.03 27.09 -8.58
N ALA A 226 -7.80 26.93 -9.11
CA ALA A 226 -6.73 27.91 -9.42
C ALA A 226 -6.48 29.17 -8.53
N THR A 227 -7.12 29.30 -7.38
CA THR A 227 -7.18 30.52 -6.55
C THR A 227 -6.59 30.30 -5.16
N ALA A 228 -6.20 29.06 -4.82
CA ALA A 228 -5.54 28.76 -3.56
C ALA A 228 -4.10 29.33 -3.58
N SER A 229 -3.92 30.50 -2.98
CA SER A 229 -2.61 31.14 -2.78
C SER A 229 -1.75 30.44 -1.72
N ALA A 230 -2.31 29.50 -0.96
CA ALA A 230 -1.64 28.72 0.07
C ALA A 230 -1.71 27.22 -0.24
N ARG A 231 -0.59 26.52 -0.06
CA ARG A 231 -0.52 25.05 -0.12
C ARG A 231 -1.44 24.44 0.92
N ALA A 232 -2.15 23.38 0.56
CA ALA A 232 -3.01 22.67 1.49
C ALA A 232 -2.19 22.14 2.67
N GLY A 233 -2.69 22.35 3.89
CA GLY A 233 -2.07 21.83 5.12
C GLY A 233 -2.23 20.32 5.28
N GLY A 234 -1.73 19.77 6.38
CA GLY A 234 -1.83 18.34 6.70
C GLY A 234 -0.49 17.60 6.58
N VAL A 235 -0.38 16.48 7.28
CA VAL A 235 0.85 15.69 7.38
C VAL A 235 0.59 14.28 6.85
N PRO A 236 1.33 13.82 5.83
CA PRO A 236 1.22 12.44 5.38
C PRO A 236 1.79 11.47 6.42
N ALA A 237 1.15 10.33 6.56
CA ALA A 237 1.62 9.20 7.37
C ALA A 237 1.96 8.02 6.45
N VAL A 238 2.97 7.23 6.81
CA VAL A 238 3.28 5.98 6.09
C VAL A 238 2.26 4.91 6.49
N LEU A 239 1.56 4.35 5.51
CA LEU A 239 0.60 3.26 5.71
C LEU A 239 1.31 1.90 5.73
N VAL A 240 2.20 1.66 4.75
CA VAL A 240 2.91 0.39 4.63
C VAL A 240 4.29 0.58 4.02
N ASP A 241 5.29 -0.08 4.61
CA ASP A 241 6.65 -0.22 4.09
C ASP A 241 6.76 -1.52 3.25
N PHE A 242 7.83 -1.71 2.48
CA PHE A 242 8.05 -2.92 1.66
C PHE A 242 7.15 -3.06 0.42
N VAL A 243 6.77 -1.93 -0.16
CA VAL A 243 6.23 -1.89 -1.52
C VAL A 243 7.39 -2.06 -2.50
N ASN A 244 7.14 -2.70 -3.64
CA ASN A 244 8.19 -2.90 -4.63
C ASN A 244 8.73 -1.55 -5.13
N GLY A 245 10.02 -1.31 -4.92
CA GLY A 245 10.76 -0.12 -5.37
C GLY A 245 11.56 -0.35 -6.65
N VAL A 246 11.46 -1.54 -7.25
CA VAL A 246 12.16 -1.87 -8.50
C VAL A 246 11.35 -1.36 -9.69
N PRO A 247 11.92 -0.48 -10.53
CA PRO A 247 11.36 -0.06 -11.81
C PRO A 247 10.82 -1.24 -12.62
N ALA A 248 9.64 -1.10 -13.23
CA ALA A 248 9.20 -2.11 -14.19
C ALA A 248 10.13 -2.03 -15.41
N ALA A 249 11.03 -3.01 -15.56
CA ALA A 249 11.85 -3.13 -16.77
C ALA A 249 10.88 -3.28 -17.96
N ASN A 250 10.79 -2.25 -18.80
CA ASN A 250 10.01 -2.21 -20.03
C ASN A 250 8.56 -2.73 -19.91
N GLY A 251 7.64 -1.88 -19.43
CA GLY A 251 6.24 -1.95 -19.86
C GLY A 251 5.31 -2.94 -19.13
N VAL A 252 5.76 -3.64 -18.09
CA VAL A 252 4.85 -4.50 -17.29
C VAL A 252 4.11 -3.68 -16.22
N GLY A 253 3.41 -2.65 -16.66
CA GLY A 253 2.31 -2.05 -15.92
C GLY A 253 1.03 -2.75 -16.32
N GLY A 254 0.31 -3.36 -15.39
CA GLY A 254 -0.94 -4.03 -15.74
C GLY A 254 -1.88 -3.07 -16.46
N THR A 255 -2.48 -3.54 -17.56
CA THR A 255 -3.43 -2.75 -18.34
C THR A 255 -4.75 -2.66 -17.58
N CYS A 256 -5.31 -1.46 -17.52
CA CYS A 256 -6.67 -1.30 -17.01
C CYS A 256 -7.67 -1.92 -18.00
N PRO A 257 -8.78 -2.53 -17.51
CA PRO A 257 -9.86 -2.95 -18.38
C PRO A 257 -10.41 -1.77 -19.20
N GLY A 258 -11.05 -2.08 -20.34
CA GLY A 258 -11.70 -1.05 -21.16
C GLY A 258 -12.70 -0.22 -20.35
N GLY A 259 -12.70 1.10 -20.55
CA GLY A 259 -13.57 2.04 -19.81
C GLY A 259 -13.03 2.53 -18.48
N TYR A 260 -11.81 2.14 -18.07
CA TYR A 260 -11.13 2.65 -16.89
C TYR A 260 -9.94 3.54 -17.25
N SER A 261 -9.70 4.58 -16.46
CA SER A 261 -8.51 5.40 -16.52
C SER A 261 -7.48 4.91 -15.50
N MET A 262 -6.27 4.61 -15.97
CA MET A 262 -5.13 4.30 -15.10
C MET A 262 -4.67 5.53 -14.32
N SER A 263 -4.29 5.33 -13.06
CA SER A 263 -3.71 6.32 -12.16
C SER A 263 -2.54 5.71 -11.35
N PRO A 264 -1.37 6.34 -11.27
CA PRO A 264 -0.98 7.52 -12.04
C PRO A 264 -0.84 7.16 -13.51
N ARG A 265 -1.01 8.15 -14.38
CA ARG A 265 -0.84 7.95 -15.81
C ARG A 265 0.63 7.77 -16.20
N PRO A 266 0.93 7.00 -17.27
CA PRO A 266 2.30 6.85 -17.77
C PRO A 266 3.01 8.18 -18.06
N GLU A 267 2.30 9.14 -18.64
CA GLU A 267 2.83 10.45 -18.99
C GLU A 267 3.17 11.27 -17.74
N ALA A 268 2.36 11.12 -16.69
CA ALA A 268 2.58 11.76 -15.39
C ALA A 268 3.88 11.28 -14.73
N LEU A 269 4.20 9.98 -14.87
CA LEU A 269 5.44 9.37 -14.38
C LEU A 269 6.66 9.84 -15.19
N ALA A 270 6.51 10.01 -16.51
CA ALA A 270 7.60 10.45 -17.38
C ALA A 270 8.02 11.92 -17.12
N ASN A 271 7.06 12.80 -16.82
CA ASN A 271 7.30 14.23 -16.62
C ASN A 271 7.81 14.61 -15.22
N ALA A 272 7.76 13.69 -14.25
CA ALA A 272 8.08 13.99 -12.86
C ALA A 272 9.61 13.98 -12.55
N GLY A 273 10.47 13.96 -13.57
CA GLY A 273 11.85 14.48 -13.53
C GLY A 273 12.90 13.67 -12.75
N ASN A 274 12.53 12.76 -11.87
CA ASN A 274 13.40 11.74 -11.26
C ASN A 274 12.62 10.67 -10.46
N VAL A 275 11.28 10.72 -10.49
CA VAL A 275 10.44 9.82 -9.69
C VAL A 275 10.20 8.59 -10.50
N ASN A 276 11.00 7.57 -10.17
CA ASN A 276 10.53 6.22 -10.28
C ASN A 276 10.34 5.73 -11.73
N ASN A 277 11.44 5.55 -12.48
CA ASN A 277 11.59 4.81 -13.75
C ASN A 277 10.43 3.84 -14.10
N ASN A 278 9.23 4.31 -14.44
CA ASN A 278 8.03 3.47 -14.56
C ASN A 278 7.79 2.52 -13.35
N LEU A 279 7.96 2.97 -12.10
CA LEU A 279 7.59 2.17 -10.93
C LEU A 279 6.07 2.00 -10.89
N ARG A 280 5.61 0.76 -11.05
CA ARG A 280 4.19 0.40 -11.14
C ARG A 280 3.78 -0.63 -10.10
N SER A 281 4.39 -0.55 -8.93
CA SER A 281 4.08 -1.41 -7.79
C SER A 281 2.80 -1.00 -7.06
N PHE A 282 2.31 0.22 -7.29
CA PHE A 282 1.02 0.68 -6.78
C PHE A 282 0.34 1.52 -7.85
N TYR A 283 -0.81 1.05 -8.34
CA TYR A 283 -1.61 1.78 -9.33
C TYR A 283 -3.10 1.47 -9.15
N ALA A 284 -3.95 2.35 -9.66
CA ALA A 284 -5.39 2.19 -9.66
C ALA A 284 -5.97 2.36 -11.07
N CYS A 285 -7.09 1.69 -11.33
CA CYS A 285 -7.92 1.89 -12.52
C CYS A 285 -9.27 2.41 -12.05
N VAL A 286 -9.61 3.64 -12.46
CA VAL A 286 -10.81 4.34 -12.01
C VAL A 286 -11.76 4.48 -13.18
N SER A 287 -13.01 4.04 -13.03
CA SER A 287 -14.05 4.30 -14.02
C SER A 287 -14.45 5.79 -13.98
N PRO A 288 -14.72 6.43 -15.14
CA PRO A 288 -15.17 7.81 -15.16
C PRO A 288 -16.49 7.97 -14.39
N ALA A 289 -16.64 9.12 -13.73
CA ALA A 289 -17.90 9.48 -13.08
C ALA A 289 -18.94 9.82 -14.15
N GLY A 290 -19.91 8.93 -14.37
CA GLY A 290 -21.10 9.22 -15.19
C GLY A 290 -22.20 9.87 -14.36
N ALA A 291 -23.09 10.64 -15.00
CA ALA A 291 -24.25 11.24 -14.34
C ALA A 291 -25.07 10.16 -13.59
N GLY A 292 -25.05 10.21 -12.25
CA GLY A 292 -25.78 9.28 -11.38
C GLY A 292 -25.21 7.86 -11.27
N ARG A 293 -23.98 7.60 -11.74
CA ARG A 293 -23.33 6.28 -11.61
C ARG A 293 -22.28 6.28 -10.51
N SER A 294 -22.30 5.23 -9.69
CA SER A 294 -21.18 4.88 -8.81
C SER A 294 -19.90 4.68 -9.61
N GLN A 295 -18.79 5.19 -9.11
CA GLN A 295 -17.48 4.90 -9.68
C GLN A 295 -16.99 3.54 -9.19
N ASP A 296 -16.23 2.86 -10.02
CA ASP A 296 -15.59 1.59 -9.70
C ASP A 296 -14.09 1.77 -9.80
N VAL A 297 -13.40 1.29 -8.77
CA VAL A 297 -11.96 1.46 -8.58
C VAL A 297 -11.32 0.09 -8.40
N LEU A 298 -10.38 -0.23 -9.29
CA LEU A 298 -9.50 -1.39 -9.13
C LEU A 298 -8.17 -0.90 -8.57
N ILE A 299 -7.72 -1.47 -7.46
CA ILE A 299 -6.41 -1.14 -6.87
C ILE A 299 -5.49 -2.34 -7.05
N PHE A 300 -4.27 -2.07 -7.47
CA PHE A 300 -3.21 -3.05 -7.62
C PHE A 300 -2.03 -2.66 -6.74
N LEU A 301 -1.55 -3.60 -5.94
CA LEU A 301 -0.44 -3.42 -5.01
C LEU A 301 0.54 -4.58 -5.12
N GLN A 302 1.82 -4.26 -5.25
CA GLN A 302 2.90 -5.21 -5.31
C GLN A 302 3.85 -5.01 -4.12
N GLY A 303 3.90 -6.02 -3.25
CA GLY A 303 4.87 -6.10 -2.15
C GLY A 303 6.21 -6.66 -2.61
N ASN A 304 7.28 -6.32 -1.87
CA ASN A 304 8.61 -6.85 -2.06
C ASN A 304 9.26 -7.15 -0.71
N ILE A 305 9.75 -8.37 -0.53
CA ILE A 305 10.40 -8.82 0.71
C ILE A 305 11.84 -8.29 0.89
N ALA A 306 12.39 -7.60 -0.11
CA ALA A 306 13.71 -6.98 -0.06
C ALA A 306 13.80 -6.02 1.14
N GLY A 307 14.88 -6.14 1.92
CA GLY A 307 15.11 -5.35 3.14
C GLY A 307 14.62 -5.99 4.45
N ARG A 308 13.76 -7.02 4.39
CA ARG A 308 13.37 -7.82 5.58
C ARG A 308 14.36 -8.94 5.92
N MET A 309 15.00 -9.50 4.91
CA MET A 309 16.06 -10.48 5.11
C MET A 309 17.41 -9.78 5.36
N ARG A 310 18.09 -10.16 6.45
CA ARG A 310 19.49 -9.79 6.65
C ARG A 310 20.36 -10.78 5.87
N GLY A 311 20.93 -10.33 4.76
CA GLY A 311 21.80 -11.15 3.89
C GLY A 311 21.74 -10.68 2.44
N PRO A 312 22.49 -11.32 1.53
CA PRO A 312 22.35 -11.09 0.09
C PRO A 312 20.96 -11.56 -0.36
N SER A 313 19.99 -10.65 -0.28
CA SER A 313 18.72 -10.83 -0.97
C SER A 313 19.02 -10.84 -2.47
N PRO A 314 18.43 -11.75 -3.25
CA PRO A 314 18.33 -11.55 -4.70
C PRO A 314 17.86 -10.11 -4.93
N ARG A 315 18.54 -9.38 -5.82
CA ARG A 315 18.16 -8.00 -6.18
C ARG A 315 16.70 -7.92 -6.66
N ASP A 316 16.18 -9.06 -7.10
CA ASP A 316 14.78 -9.30 -7.43
C ASP A 316 14.12 -10.09 -6.29
N GLY A 317 13.84 -9.42 -5.18
CA GLY A 317 13.05 -9.99 -4.09
C GLY A 317 11.73 -10.55 -4.62
N GLN A 318 11.28 -11.67 -4.05
CA GLN A 318 10.05 -12.31 -4.49
C GLN A 318 8.86 -11.34 -4.38
N LEU A 319 8.17 -11.15 -5.50
CA LEU A 319 7.09 -10.18 -5.64
C LEU A 319 5.74 -10.85 -5.38
N THR A 320 4.88 -10.17 -4.64
CA THR A 320 3.47 -10.56 -4.50
C THR A 320 2.60 -9.43 -5.01
N THR A 321 1.77 -9.70 -6.01
CA THR A 321 0.77 -8.76 -6.52
C THR A 321 -0.59 -9.10 -5.94
N LEU A 322 -1.28 -8.10 -5.42
CA LEU A 322 -2.64 -8.17 -4.90
C LEU A 322 -3.51 -7.19 -5.68
N GLN A 323 -4.78 -7.56 -5.85
CA GLN A 323 -5.78 -6.75 -6.52
C GLN A 323 -7.07 -6.72 -5.70
N THR A 324 -7.72 -5.57 -5.65
CA THR A 324 -9.07 -5.41 -5.10
C THR A 324 -9.92 -4.54 -6.01
N ARG A 325 -11.23 -4.74 -5.98
CA ARG A 325 -12.23 -3.97 -6.74
C ARG A 325 -13.23 -3.38 -5.77
N VAL A 326 -13.46 -2.08 -5.86
CA VAL A 326 -14.33 -1.34 -4.94
C VAL A 326 -15.26 -0.45 -5.74
N ALA A 327 -16.56 -0.68 -5.58
CA ALA A 327 -17.58 0.25 -6.05
C ALA A 327 -17.81 1.32 -4.97
N THR A 328 -17.72 2.59 -5.36
CA THR A 328 -18.00 3.73 -4.48
C THR A 328 -19.50 3.99 -4.40
N ARG A 329 -19.92 4.76 -3.40
CA ARG A 329 -21.30 5.26 -3.35
C ARG A 329 -21.52 6.25 -4.50
N GLY A 330 -22.78 6.39 -4.94
CA GLY A 330 -23.14 7.20 -6.10
C GLY A 330 -22.66 8.65 -5.98
N VAL A 331 -22.23 9.23 -7.09
CA VAL A 331 -21.70 10.60 -7.15
C VAL A 331 -22.84 11.61 -6.98
N LEU A 332 -22.73 12.49 -5.98
CA LEU A 332 -23.56 13.68 -5.87
C LEU A 332 -22.98 14.77 -6.77
N ASN A 333 -23.34 14.76 -8.05
CA ASN A 333 -23.21 15.96 -8.86
C ASN A 333 -24.37 16.89 -8.47
N GLY A 334 -24.11 17.82 -7.55
CA GLY A 334 -24.96 19.00 -7.44
C GLY A 334 -24.82 19.79 -8.73
N ASN A 335 -25.94 19.97 -9.44
CA ASN A 335 -26.04 20.92 -10.54
C ASN A 335 -25.85 22.34 -10.03
#